data_AF-A0A6J4LFF7-F1
#
_entry.id   AF-A0A6J4LFF7-F1
#
_cell.length_a   1.000
_cell.length_b   1.000
_cell.length_c   1.000
_cell.angle_alpha   90.00
_cell.angle_beta   90.00
_cell.angle_gamma   90.00
#
_symmetry.space_group_name_H-M   'P 1'
#
loop_
_entity.id
_entity.type
_entity.pdbx_description
1 polymer ?
#
loop_
_entity_poly.entity_id
_entity_poly.type
_entity_poly.pdbx_seq_one_letter_code
_entity_poly.pdbx_strand_id
1 'polypeptide(L)'
;MTTLHLLVGLPGAGKTTRAVALAAEHRALRLTPDVWMIPLYGASDPDGKRDVLEGRLVSVALQALAVGVDVVLDFGFWGRDERSALRALAAATGADARVVYLPVDRATQHARVARRWADTPGATFAMTEEEVDGSRRVFEEPDAAELAGGPVPLAPPGSGGWAAWAAVRWPSLDDVG
;
A
#
# COMPACT_ATOMS: atom_id res chain seq x y z
N MET A 1 5.61 5.64 -20.68
CA MET A 1 6.13 4.94 -19.50
C MET A 1 5.04 5.03 -18.45
N THR A 2 4.62 3.90 -17.89
CA THR A 2 3.58 3.84 -16.86
C THR A 2 4.16 4.12 -15.48
N THR A 3 3.31 4.51 -14.54
CA THR A 3 3.68 4.81 -13.16
C THR A 3 2.88 4.00 -12.15
N LEU A 4 3.58 3.38 -11.20
CA LEU A 4 3.01 2.82 -9.98
C LEU A 4 3.04 3.86 -8.86
N HIS A 5 1.88 4.29 -8.39
CA HIS A 5 1.73 5.18 -7.24
C HIS A 5 1.49 4.36 -5.97
N LEU A 6 2.42 4.42 -5.02
CA LEU A 6 2.34 3.76 -3.72
C LEU A 6 1.84 4.74 -2.67
N LEU A 7 0.61 4.54 -2.16
CA LEU A 7 0.07 5.41 -1.12
C LEU A 7 0.61 4.99 0.24
N VAL A 8 1.31 5.92 0.89
CA VAL A 8 1.96 5.72 2.18
C VAL A 8 1.32 6.62 3.22
N GLY A 9 0.99 6.06 4.38
CA GLY A 9 0.55 6.83 5.52
C GLY A 9 -0.29 6.05 6.51
N LEU A 10 -0.42 6.60 7.70
CA LEU A 10 -1.16 6.01 8.80
C LEU A 10 -2.68 6.00 8.56
N PRO A 11 -3.46 5.19 9.30
CA PRO A 11 -4.92 5.31 9.34
C PRO A 11 -5.33 6.76 9.64
N GLY A 12 -6.34 7.30 8.95
CA GLY A 12 -6.75 8.71 9.12
C GLY A 12 -5.92 9.75 8.34
N ALA A 13 -4.83 9.36 7.66
CA ALA A 13 -4.01 10.29 6.88
C ALA A 13 -4.70 10.86 5.62
N GLY A 14 -5.84 10.29 5.18
CA GLY A 14 -6.57 10.73 3.98
C GLY A 14 -6.13 10.04 2.68
N LYS A 15 -5.45 8.89 2.79
CA LYS A 15 -4.93 8.11 1.65
C LYS A 15 -6.01 7.80 0.60
N THR A 16 -7.16 7.29 1.03
CA THR A 16 -8.26 6.92 0.12
C THR A 16 -8.73 8.09 -0.74
N THR A 17 -8.86 9.29 -0.14
CA THR A 17 -9.20 10.51 -0.89
C THR A 17 -8.13 10.83 -1.93
N ARG A 18 -6.85 10.78 -1.56
CA ARG A 18 -5.74 11.04 -2.50
C ARG A 18 -5.64 9.96 -3.58
N ALA A 19 -5.89 8.70 -3.25
CA ALA A 19 -5.88 7.60 -4.18
C ALA A 19 -6.95 7.75 -5.26
N VAL A 20 -8.16 8.17 -4.89
CA VAL A 20 -9.24 8.48 -5.83
C VAL A 20 -8.86 9.65 -6.73
N ALA A 21 -8.29 10.73 -6.16
CA ALA A 21 -7.85 11.88 -6.95
C ALA A 21 -6.74 11.51 -7.95
N LEU A 22 -5.72 10.75 -7.53
CA LEU A 22 -4.64 10.29 -8.40
C LEU A 22 -5.14 9.37 -9.51
N ALA A 23 -6.06 8.46 -9.19
CA ALA A 23 -6.65 7.57 -10.17
C ALA A 23 -7.37 8.35 -11.28
N ALA A 24 -8.10 9.41 -10.91
CA ALA A 24 -8.73 10.29 -11.89
C ALA A 24 -7.71 11.13 -12.68
N GLU A 25 -6.72 11.72 -12.00
CA GLU A 25 -5.66 12.57 -12.58
C GLU A 25 -4.85 11.82 -13.65
N HIS A 26 -4.45 10.58 -13.36
CA HIS A 26 -3.56 9.79 -14.22
C HIS A 26 -4.30 8.75 -15.07
N ARG A 27 -5.64 8.70 -15.00
CA ARG A 27 -6.45 7.61 -15.59
C ARG A 27 -5.95 6.23 -15.15
N ALA A 28 -5.55 6.14 -13.89
CA ALA A 28 -4.90 4.97 -13.31
C ALA A 28 -5.91 3.99 -12.69
N LEU A 29 -5.56 2.70 -12.72
CA LEU A 29 -6.30 1.65 -12.02
C LEU A 29 -6.04 1.77 -10.51
N ARG A 30 -7.07 2.03 -9.71
CA ARG A 30 -6.97 2.05 -8.24
C ARG A 30 -7.26 0.68 -7.66
N LEU A 31 -6.31 0.13 -6.91
CA LEU A 31 -6.45 -1.14 -6.21
C LEU A 31 -6.32 -0.92 -4.70
N THR A 32 -7.27 -1.47 -3.94
CA THR A 32 -7.30 -1.39 -2.48
C THR A 32 -7.91 -2.67 -1.90
N PRO A 33 -7.34 -3.26 -0.84
CA PRO A 33 -7.93 -4.42 -0.18
C PRO A 33 -9.16 -4.05 0.65
N ASP A 34 -9.26 -2.81 1.11
CA ASP A 34 -10.22 -2.40 2.16
C ASP A 34 -11.68 -2.68 1.81
N VAL A 35 -12.07 -2.57 0.54
CA VAL A 35 -13.44 -2.82 0.09
C VAL A 35 -13.77 -4.30 -0.11
N TRP A 36 -12.78 -5.18 -0.06
CA TRP A 36 -12.92 -6.62 -0.34
C TRP A 36 -12.79 -7.47 0.92
N MET A 37 -12.06 -7.02 1.94
CA MET A 37 -11.78 -7.83 3.13
C MET A 37 -13.05 -8.32 3.84
N ILE A 38 -13.99 -7.41 4.15
CA ILE A 38 -15.26 -7.80 4.79
C ILE A 38 -16.12 -8.66 3.86
N PRO A 39 -16.38 -8.28 2.58
CA PRO A 39 -17.18 -9.12 1.68
C PRO A 39 -16.61 -10.53 1.43
N LEU A 40 -15.29 -10.68 1.34
CA LEU A 40 -14.66 -11.97 1.03
C LEU A 40 -14.41 -12.83 2.28
N TYR A 41 -14.10 -12.21 3.41
CA TYR A 41 -13.60 -12.93 4.58
C TYR A 41 -14.36 -12.65 5.88
N GLY A 42 -15.38 -11.78 5.84
CA GLY A 42 -16.21 -11.44 7.00
C GLY A 42 -15.53 -10.56 8.06
N ALA A 43 -14.25 -10.21 7.86
CA ALA A 43 -13.46 -9.40 8.79
C ALA A 43 -12.37 -8.59 8.05
N SER A 44 -11.79 -7.60 8.75
CA SER A 44 -10.76 -6.66 8.28
C SER A 44 -9.48 -7.30 7.78
N ASP A 45 -9.03 -8.28 8.58
CA ASP A 45 -7.71 -8.87 8.49
C ASP A 45 -7.69 -10.22 9.24
N PRO A 46 -8.51 -11.20 8.82
CA PRO A 46 -8.51 -12.51 9.45
C PRO A 46 -7.30 -13.31 8.97
N ASP A 47 -6.48 -13.79 9.91
CA ASP A 47 -5.51 -14.87 9.70
C ASP A 47 -4.58 -14.71 8.48
N GLY A 48 -4.06 -13.49 8.23
CA GLY A 48 -3.15 -13.21 7.11
C GLY A 48 -3.80 -13.19 5.72
N LYS A 49 -5.13 -13.28 5.63
CA LYS A 49 -5.87 -13.22 4.35
C LYS A 49 -5.71 -11.87 3.64
N ARG A 50 -5.40 -10.80 4.37
CA ARG A 50 -5.09 -9.51 3.76
C ARG A 50 -3.87 -9.61 2.84
N ASP A 51 -2.83 -10.31 3.28
CA ASP A 51 -1.60 -10.50 2.50
C ASP A 51 -1.86 -11.32 1.22
N VAL A 52 -2.74 -12.32 1.32
CA VAL A 52 -3.20 -13.11 0.18
C VAL A 52 -4.00 -12.25 -0.79
N LEU A 53 -4.81 -11.30 -0.33
CA LEU A 53 -5.52 -10.40 -1.24
C LEU A 53 -4.58 -9.37 -1.85
N GLU A 54 -3.73 -8.74 -1.05
CA GLU A 54 -2.75 -7.76 -1.50
C GLU A 54 -1.83 -8.34 -2.58
N GLY A 55 -1.36 -9.59 -2.42
CA GLY A 55 -0.55 -10.25 -3.46
C GLY A 55 -1.24 -10.37 -4.81
N ARG A 56 -2.54 -10.73 -4.82
CA ARG A 56 -3.34 -10.76 -6.06
C ARG A 56 -3.49 -9.38 -6.66
N LEU A 57 -3.73 -8.36 -5.84
CA LEU A 57 -3.81 -6.98 -6.31
C LEU A 57 -2.46 -6.48 -6.86
N VAL A 58 -1.32 -6.89 -6.28
CA VAL A 58 0.00 -6.58 -6.80
C VAL A 58 0.23 -7.27 -8.15
N SER A 59 -0.12 -8.55 -8.32
CA SER A 59 -0.04 -9.22 -9.63
C SER A 59 -0.84 -8.49 -10.70
N VAL A 60 -2.09 -8.09 -10.39
CA VAL A 60 -2.93 -7.29 -11.31
C VAL A 60 -2.29 -5.94 -11.61
N ALA A 61 -1.67 -5.29 -10.61
CA ALA A 61 -0.98 -4.02 -10.80
C ALA A 61 0.18 -4.17 -11.81
N LEU A 62 1.03 -5.18 -11.65
CA LEU A 62 2.17 -5.41 -12.52
C LEU A 62 1.73 -5.74 -13.96
N GLN A 63 0.67 -6.54 -14.12
CA GLN A 63 0.07 -6.80 -15.44
C GLN A 63 -0.47 -5.51 -16.07
N ALA A 64 -1.17 -4.66 -15.31
CA ALA A 64 -1.70 -3.39 -15.79
C ALA A 64 -0.58 -2.45 -16.26
N LEU A 65 0.50 -2.34 -15.47
CA LEU A 65 1.68 -1.54 -15.84
C LEU A 65 2.32 -2.03 -17.14
N ALA A 66 2.46 -3.35 -17.31
CA ALA A 66 3.04 -3.97 -18.50
C ALA A 66 2.22 -3.70 -19.78
N VAL A 67 0.91 -3.52 -19.67
CA VAL A 67 0.02 -3.18 -20.80
C VAL A 67 -0.24 -1.68 -20.95
N GLY A 68 0.49 -0.82 -20.24
CA GLY A 68 0.43 0.62 -20.46
C GLY A 68 -0.58 1.38 -19.59
N VAL A 69 -1.03 0.81 -18.47
CA VAL A 69 -1.97 1.44 -17.53
C VAL A 69 -1.27 1.83 -16.23
N ASP A 70 -1.37 3.10 -15.82
CA ASP A 70 -0.89 3.58 -14.52
C ASP A 70 -1.69 2.92 -13.38
N VAL A 71 -1.06 2.71 -12.23
CA VAL A 71 -1.70 2.02 -11.10
C VAL A 71 -1.54 2.82 -9.81
N VAL A 72 -2.59 2.84 -9.00
CA VAL A 72 -2.58 3.38 -7.64
C VAL A 72 -2.81 2.25 -6.65
N LEU A 73 -1.83 1.92 -5.82
CA LEU A 73 -1.99 0.97 -4.71
C LEU A 73 -2.29 1.73 -3.42
N ASP A 74 -3.53 1.59 -2.93
CA ASP A 74 -4.06 2.24 -1.72
C ASP A 74 -4.12 1.24 -0.56
N PHE A 75 -2.93 0.77 -0.15
CA PHE A 75 -2.76 -0.23 0.92
C PHE A 75 -2.25 0.43 2.21
N GLY A 76 -1.50 1.53 2.08
CA GLY A 76 -0.94 2.31 3.19
C GLY A 76 0.55 2.12 3.45
N PHE A 77 1.14 1.01 2.98
CA PHE A 77 2.57 0.61 3.01
C PHE A 77 3.40 1.22 4.16
N TRP A 78 3.47 0.49 5.28
CA TRP A 78 4.10 0.98 6.49
C TRP A 78 5.59 0.68 6.55
N GLY A 79 6.02 -0.46 6.01
CA GLY A 79 7.43 -0.87 6.02
C GLY A 79 8.19 -0.32 4.81
N ARG A 80 9.48 -0.04 5.00
CA ARG A 80 10.37 0.39 3.91
C ARG A 80 10.62 -0.72 2.88
N ASP A 81 10.72 -1.95 3.35
CA ASP A 81 10.96 -3.11 2.50
C ASP A 81 9.79 -3.38 1.54
N GLU A 82 8.55 -3.23 2.00
CA GLU A 82 7.35 -3.36 1.15
C GLU A 82 7.40 -2.37 -0.02
N ARG A 83 7.72 -1.11 0.27
CA ARG A 83 7.84 -0.06 -0.74
C ARG A 83 8.99 -0.34 -1.68
N SER A 84 10.14 -0.76 -1.17
CA SER A 84 11.33 -1.06 -1.97
C SER A 84 11.10 -2.25 -2.91
N ALA A 85 10.45 -3.30 -2.42
CA ALA A 85 10.07 -4.46 -3.22
C ALA A 85 9.16 -4.07 -4.38
N LEU A 86 8.09 -3.31 -4.12
CA LEU A 86 7.16 -2.89 -5.17
C LEU A 86 7.80 -1.95 -6.20
N ARG A 87 8.71 -1.07 -5.76
CA ARG A 87 9.48 -0.21 -6.68
C ARG A 87 10.39 -1.03 -7.58
N ALA A 88 11.05 -2.07 -7.04
CA ALA A 88 11.86 -2.99 -7.85
C ALA A 88 11.03 -3.80 -8.85
N LEU A 89 9.87 -4.31 -8.42
CA LEU A 89 8.95 -5.06 -9.27
C LEU A 89 8.37 -4.19 -10.40
N ALA A 90 7.98 -2.94 -10.11
CA ALA A 90 7.54 -2.00 -11.14
C ALA A 90 8.64 -1.71 -12.15
N ALA A 91 9.88 -1.47 -11.69
CA ALA A 91 11.02 -1.23 -12.56
C ALA A 91 11.30 -2.42 -13.51
N ALA A 92 11.10 -3.66 -13.04
CA ALA A 92 11.23 -4.86 -13.88
C ALA A 92 10.21 -4.90 -15.04
N THR A 93 9.06 -4.24 -14.90
CA THR A 93 8.08 -4.06 -16.00
C THR A 93 8.38 -2.87 -16.91
N GLY A 94 9.47 -2.13 -16.66
CA GLY A 94 9.78 -0.87 -17.35
C GLY A 94 8.94 0.33 -16.90
N ALA A 95 8.21 0.20 -15.79
CA ALA A 95 7.42 1.27 -15.20
C ALA A 95 8.22 2.06 -14.15
N ASP A 96 7.84 3.33 -13.96
CA ASP A 96 8.30 4.13 -12.83
C ASP A 96 7.50 3.79 -11.57
N ALA A 97 8.05 4.11 -10.40
CA ALA A 97 7.35 4.00 -9.13
C ALA A 97 7.50 5.27 -8.29
N ARG A 98 6.36 5.79 -7.79
CA ARG A 98 6.28 7.02 -6.99
C ARG A 98 5.70 6.73 -5.62
N VAL A 99 6.44 7.12 -4.58
CA VAL A 99 5.96 7.09 -3.19
C VAL A 99 5.15 8.34 -2.91
N VAL A 100 3.87 8.17 -2.61
CA VAL A 100 2.94 9.26 -2.28
C VAL A 100 2.65 9.21 -0.79
N TYR A 101 3.43 9.97 -0.01
CA TYR A 101 3.30 10.03 1.44
C TYR A 101 2.29 11.09 1.90
N LEU A 102 1.38 10.70 2.79
CA LEU A 102 0.48 11.60 3.50
C LEU A 102 0.82 11.60 5.00
N PRO A 103 1.56 12.61 5.49
CA PRO A 103 1.85 12.74 6.91
C PRO A 103 0.58 13.12 7.68
N VAL A 104 0.52 12.68 8.95
CA VAL A 104 -0.56 13.06 9.87
C VAL A 104 -0.02 13.14 11.29
N ASP A 105 -0.28 14.25 11.98
CA ASP A 105 0.08 14.38 13.39
C ASP A 105 -0.82 13.50 14.28
N ARG A 106 -0.36 13.20 15.50
CA ARG A 106 -1.05 12.29 16.41
C ARG A 106 -2.47 12.74 16.72
N ALA A 107 -2.66 14.01 17.07
CA ALA A 107 -3.98 14.52 17.46
C ALA A 107 -4.98 14.43 16.30
N THR A 108 -4.56 14.83 15.09
CA THR A 108 -5.38 14.72 13.88
C THR A 108 -5.69 13.27 13.52
N GLN A 109 -4.73 12.36 13.67
CA GLN A 109 -4.93 10.94 13.40
C GLN A 109 -6.04 10.36 14.28
N HIS A 110 -5.93 10.53 15.60
CA HIS A 110 -6.91 10.07 16.58
C HIS A 110 -8.31 10.64 16.28
N ALA A 111 -8.41 11.96 16.09
CA ALA A 111 -9.67 12.62 15.79
C ALA A 111 -10.34 12.09 14.51
N ARG A 112 -9.55 11.86 13.45
CA ARG A 112 -10.08 11.36 12.16
C ARG A 112 -10.48 9.90 12.21
N VAL A 113 -9.72 9.06 12.91
CA VAL A 113 -10.05 7.63 13.09
C VAL A 113 -11.34 7.50 13.90
N ALA A 114 -11.46 8.21 15.01
CA ALA A 114 -12.67 8.22 15.84
C ALA A 114 -13.90 8.70 15.03
N ARG A 115 -13.76 9.79 14.27
CA ARG A 115 -14.84 10.31 13.43
C ARG A 115 -15.27 9.32 12.35
N ARG A 116 -14.31 8.69 11.65
CA ARG A 116 -14.63 7.73 10.59
C ARG A 116 -15.43 6.55 11.13
N TRP A 117 -15.08 6.07 12.33
CA TRP A 117 -15.84 5.02 13.01
C TRP A 117 -17.27 5.43 13.32
N ALA A 118 -17.47 6.66 13.80
CA ALA A 118 -18.81 7.19 14.09
C ALA A 118 -19.67 7.36 12.81
N ASP A 119 -19.07 7.83 11.72
CA ASP A 119 -19.79 8.16 10.48
C ASP A 119 -20.12 6.91 9.64
N THR A 120 -19.27 5.88 9.66
CA THR A 120 -19.40 4.72 8.76
C THR A 120 -18.89 3.40 9.38
N PRO A 121 -19.48 2.92 10.48
CA PRO A 121 -18.97 1.75 11.21
C PRO A 121 -18.94 0.44 10.40
N GLY A 122 -19.70 0.34 9.29
CA GLY A 122 -19.65 -0.81 8.37
C GLY A 122 -18.58 -0.73 7.27
N ALA A 123 -17.89 0.40 7.12
CA ALA A 123 -16.90 0.66 6.06
C ALA A 123 -15.50 1.03 6.60
N THR A 124 -15.31 0.92 7.91
CA THR A 124 -14.04 1.16 8.60
C THR A 124 -13.95 0.30 9.84
N PHE A 125 -12.74 0.11 10.35
CA PHE A 125 -12.49 -0.67 11.56
C PHE A 125 -12.54 0.23 12.79
N ALA A 126 -13.13 -0.27 13.88
CA ALA A 126 -12.93 0.31 15.18
C ALA A 126 -11.46 0.11 15.55
N MET A 127 -10.76 1.21 15.79
CA MET A 127 -9.41 1.17 16.37
C MET A 127 -9.50 1.84 17.73
N THR A 128 -8.98 1.17 18.74
CA THR A 128 -8.69 1.74 20.04
C THR A 128 -7.59 2.79 19.91
N GLU A 129 -7.53 3.72 20.87
CA GLU A 129 -6.43 4.70 20.93
C GLU A 129 -5.05 4.02 20.98
N GLU A 130 -4.96 2.88 21.67
CA GLU A 130 -3.73 2.09 21.77
C GLU A 130 -3.31 1.49 20.43
N GLU A 131 -4.24 0.99 19.61
CA GLU A 131 -3.94 0.51 18.26
C GLU A 131 -3.51 1.65 17.33
N VAL A 132 -4.13 2.83 17.47
CA VAL A 132 -3.74 4.04 16.72
C VAL A 132 -2.31 4.44 17.10
N ASP A 133 -1.96 4.46 18.37
CA ASP A 133 -0.60 4.76 18.81
C ASP A 133 0.40 3.64 18.46
N GLY A 134 -0.03 2.38 18.52
CA GLY A 134 0.74 1.22 18.11
C GLY A 134 1.16 1.31 16.64
N SER A 135 0.26 1.77 15.76
CA SER A 135 0.56 1.97 14.34
C SER A 135 1.74 2.91 14.10
N ARG A 136 1.91 3.94 14.94
CA ARG A 136 3.04 4.89 14.83
C ARG A 136 4.37 4.27 15.18
N ARG A 137 4.40 3.30 16.09
CA ARG A 137 5.65 2.68 16.57
C ARG A 137 6.28 1.76 15.53
N VAL A 138 5.45 1.21 14.64
CA VAL A 138 5.87 0.27 13.59
C VAL A 138 5.92 0.90 12.20
N PHE A 139 5.49 2.16 12.06
CA PHE A 139 5.49 2.87 10.78
C PHE A 139 6.88 3.46 10.48
N GLU A 140 7.44 3.07 9.34
CA GLU A 140 8.70 3.61 8.84
C GLU A 140 8.41 4.74 7.85
N GLU A 141 8.53 5.99 8.31
CA GLU A 141 8.29 7.16 7.44
C GLU A 141 9.21 7.13 6.21
N PRO A 142 8.68 7.42 4.99
CA PRO A 142 9.50 7.51 3.80
C PRO A 142 10.60 8.57 3.91
N ASP A 143 11.82 8.20 3.55
CA ASP A 143 12.93 9.15 3.51
C ASP A 143 12.90 10.05 2.26
N ALA A 144 13.75 11.08 2.23
CA ALA A 144 13.82 12.02 1.12
C ALA A 144 14.21 11.35 -0.21
N ALA A 145 15.00 10.27 -0.19
CA ALA A 145 15.40 9.55 -1.39
C ALA A 145 14.22 8.74 -1.94
N GLU A 146 13.42 8.09 -1.09
CA GLU A 146 12.18 7.41 -1.48
C GLU A 146 11.20 8.39 -2.14
N LEU A 147 11.00 9.56 -1.54
CA LEU A 147 10.08 10.59 -2.05
C LEU A 147 10.56 11.21 -3.37
N ALA A 148 11.87 11.32 -3.56
CA ALA A 148 12.47 11.82 -4.80
C ALA A 148 12.56 10.76 -5.91
N GLY A 149 12.13 9.52 -5.65
CA GLY A 149 12.27 8.42 -6.63
C GLY A 149 13.72 7.97 -6.84
N GLY A 150 14.58 8.11 -5.82
CA GLY A 150 15.99 7.71 -5.85
C GLY A 150 16.20 6.20 -6.05
N PRO A 151 17.44 5.68 -6.02
CA PRO A 151 17.68 4.26 -6.25
C PRO A 151 16.94 3.38 -5.22
N VAL A 152 16.47 2.21 -5.67
CA VAL A 152 15.90 1.19 -4.78
C VAL A 152 17.06 0.54 -4.00
N PRO A 153 16.99 0.43 -2.66
CA PRO A 153 18.03 -0.22 -1.87
C PRO A 153 18.15 -1.71 -2.21
N LEU A 154 19.25 -2.35 -1.80
CA LEU A 154 19.40 -3.79 -1.91
C LEU A 154 18.39 -4.50 -1.00
N ALA A 155 17.86 -5.63 -1.48
CA ALA A 155 17.00 -6.48 -0.68
C ALA A 155 17.73 -7.00 0.57
N PRO A 156 17.01 -7.30 1.67
CA PRO A 156 17.61 -7.83 2.88
C PRO A 156 18.51 -9.05 2.60
N PRO A 157 19.69 -9.17 3.25
CA PRO A 157 20.57 -10.31 3.04
C PRO A 157 19.86 -11.65 3.25
N GLY A 158 20.12 -12.61 2.36
CA GLY A 158 19.52 -13.95 2.43
C GLY A 158 18.08 -14.06 1.88
N SER A 159 17.45 -12.95 1.48
CA SER A 159 16.10 -12.97 0.90
C SER A 159 16.00 -13.55 -0.52
N GLY A 160 17.11 -13.63 -1.24
CA GLY A 160 17.11 -14.01 -2.67
C GLY A 160 16.72 -12.88 -3.63
N GLY A 161 16.60 -11.63 -3.14
CA GLY A 161 16.24 -10.45 -3.93
C GLY A 161 14.80 -10.00 -3.69
N TRP A 162 14.42 -8.85 -4.27
CA TRP A 162 13.11 -8.24 -4.01
C TRP A 162 11.92 -9.09 -4.48
N ALA A 163 12.05 -9.82 -5.58
CA ALA A 163 10.99 -10.72 -6.04
C ALA A 163 10.74 -11.87 -5.04
N ALA A 164 11.80 -12.53 -4.58
CA ALA A 164 11.70 -13.60 -3.59
C ALA A 164 11.20 -13.08 -2.23
N TRP A 165 11.68 -11.91 -1.79
CA TRP A 165 11.15 -11.25 -0.59
C TRP A 165 9.65 -10.96 -0.73
N ALA A 166 9.22 -10.41 -1.87
CA ALA A 166 7.83 -10.06 -2.14
C ALA A 166 6.92 -11.30 -2.15
N ALA A 167 7.37 -12.42 -2.70
CA ALA A 167 6.61 -13.67 -2.70
C ALA A 167 6.38 -14.23 -1.27
N VAL A 168 7.31 -13.98 -0.34
CA VAL A 168 7.11 -14.33 1.08
C VAL A 168 6.12 -13.36 1.75
N ARG A 169 6.24 -12.06 1.48
CA ARG A 169 5.33 -11.03 2.04
C ARG A 169 3.90 -11.16 1.51
N TRP A 170 3.76 -11.52 0.25
CA TRP A 170 2.50 -11.63 -0.48
C TRP A 170 2.42 -13.03 -1.13
N PRO A 171 1.92 -14.05 -0.41
CA PRO A 171 2.01 -15.46 -0.81
C PRO A 171 1.21 -15.83 -2.07
N SER A 172 0.37 -14.92 -2.55
CA SER A 172 -0.45 -15.08 -3.76
C SER A 172 0.06 -14.26 -4.94
N LEU A 173 1.21 -13.59 -4.79
CA LEU A 173 1.89 -12.89 -5.87
C LEU A 173 2.36 -13.93 -6.89
N ASP A 174 1.80 -13.87 -8.09
CA ASP A 174 2.23 -14.70 -9.21
C ASP A 174 3.62 -14.25 -9.71
N ASP A 175 4.40 -15.21 -10.21
CA ASP A 175 5.56 -14.91 -11.05
C ASP A 175 5.07 -14.13 -12.26
N VAL A 176 5.37 -12.83 -12.29
CA VAL A 176 5.07 -11.99 -13.44
C VAL A 176 6.07 -12.37 -14.53
N GLY A 177 5.69 -13.34 -15.34
CA GLY A 177 6.44 -13.81 -16.51
C GLY A 177 6.54 -12.77 -17.62
#